data_AF-A0A0E0HSJ8-F1
#
_entry.id   AF-A0A0E0HSJ8-F1
#
_cell.length_a   1.000
_cell.length_b   1.000
_cell.length_c   1.000
_cell.angle_alpha   90.00
_cell.angle_beta   90.00
_cell.angle_gamma   90.00
#
_symmetry.space_group_name_H-M   'P 1'
#
loop_
_entity.id
_entity.type
_entity.pdbx_description
1 polymer ?
#
loop_
_entity_poly.entity_id
_entity_poly.type
_entity_poly.pdbx_seq_one_letter_code
_entity_poly.pdbx_strand_id
1 'polypeptide(L)'
;MEIDRLGRELEEREGGGRRRVSAAGDGRRGGGPTRGSSCCRCWRTRRADTRELVLLLLENATGLATLFDAAKQRPYETGPVGKFVNRVEVKAALGARGDVEWEECSDAVGAAMHGDVMKSVKPKVEALLRGTRVLLYQGIRDLRDGVVSTEAWMRELKWDGLAVFLDADCAMWRIGEELAGYVQRSGPLSHVVVYGAGHLLPADNGHAVQEMVKDWVLQAGLFGRHGGMKRAG
;
A
#
# COMPACT_ATOMS: atom_id res chain seq x y z
N MET A 1 3.44 -1.22 -21.22
CA MET A 1 3.42 -0.47 -22.49
C MET A 1 2.00 -0.14 -22.98
N GLU A 2 0.94 -0.73 -22.39
CA GLU A 2 -0.43 -0.60 -22.89
C GLU A 2 -1.30 0.40 -22.09
N ILE A 3 -0.92 0.72 -20.84
CA ILE A 3 -1.62 1.71 -19.98
C ILE A 3 -1.37 3.16 -20.46
N ASP A 4 -0.17 3.46 -20.96
CA ASP A 4 0.14 4.79 -21.53
C ASP A 4 -0.56 5.07 -22.88
N ARG A 5 -1.08 4.03 -23.55
CA ARG A 5 -1.80 4.18 -24.82
C ARG A 5 -3.25 4.59 -24.57
N LEU A 6 -3.90 4.03 -23.56
CA LEU A 6 -5.25 4.40 -23.13
C LEU A 6 -5.32 5.83 -22.57
N GLY A 7 -4.25 6.31 -21.93
CA GLY A 7 -4.17 7.70 -21.44
C GLY A 7 -4.18 8.75 -22.56
N ARG A 8 -3.56 8.46 -23.72
CA ARG A 8 -3.52 9.39 -24.86
C ARG A 8 -4.81 9.42 -25.66
N GLU A 9 -5.50 8.28 -25.77
CA GLU A 9 -6.77 8.20 -26.51
C GLU A 9 -7.93 8.93 -25.81
N LEU A 10 -7.85 9.14 -24.48
CA LEU A 10 -8.81 9.93 -23.72
C LEU A 10 -8.57 11.44 -23.84
N GLU A 11 -7.30 11.90 -23.97
CA GLU A 11 -6.98 13.31 -24.18
C GLU A 11 -7.42 13.82 -25.56
N GLU A 12 -7.38 12.98 -26.61
CA GLU A 12 -7.78 13.38 -27.96
C GLU A 12 -9.31 13.52 -28.13
N ARG A 13 -10.12 12.82 -27.32
CA ARG A 13 -11.58 12.90 -27.38
C ARG A 13 -12.16 14.15 -26.71
N GLU A 14 -11.44 14.77 -25.77
CA GLU A 14 -11.91 15.99 -25.07
C GLU A 14 -11.51 17.30 -25.78
N GLY A 15 -10.63 17.25 -26.80
CA GLY A 15 -10.13 18.45 -27.52
C GLY A 15 -11.06 19.02 -28.61
N GLY A 16 -12.14 18.33 -28.97
CA GLY A 16 -12.96 18.64 -30.14
C GLY A 16 -14.31 19.28 -29.83
N GLY A 17 -14.35 20.53 -29.35
CA GLY A 17 -15.63 21.17 -29.02
C GLY A 17 -15.61 22.69 -28.85
N ARG A 18 -15.34 23.45 -29.92
CA ARG A 18 -15.63 24.90 -29.93
C ARG A 18 -17.13 25.14 -30.04
N ARG A 19 -17.75 25.65 -28.97
CA ARG A 19 -18.99 26.44 -29.06
C ARG A 19 -18.78 27.81 -28.43
N ARG A 20 -19.00 28.86 -29.23
CA ARG A 20 -19.04 30.28 -28.82
C ARG A 20 -20.25 30.48 -27.89
N VAL A 21 -20.04 31.16 -26.77
CA VAL A 21 -21.11 31.86 -26.05
C VAL A 21 -20.65 33.29 -25.82
N SER A 22 -21.54 34.21 -26.22
CA SER A 22 -21.36 35.67 -26.25
C SER A 22 -21.23 36.26 -24.85
N ALA A 23 -20.50 37.39 -24.76
CA ALA A 23 -20.32 38.19 -23.56
C ALA A 23 -21.56 39.03 -23.22
N ALA A 24 -21.83 39.19 -21.92
CA ALA A 24 -22.42 40.38 -21.30
C ALA A 24 -21.95 40.43 -19.84
N GLY A 25 -21.42 41.57 -19.40
CA GLY A 25 -20.72 41.73 -18.11
C GLY A 25 -21.60 42.19 -16.96
N ASP A 26 -21.09 42.07 -15.73
CA ASP A 26 -20.99 43.18 -14.78
C ASP A 26 -20.06 42.76 -13.61
N GLY A 27 -19.26 43.69 -13.10
CA GLY A 27 -18.15 43.42 -12.21
C GLY A 27 -18.53 43.30 -10.74
N ARG A 28 -17.73 42.51 -9.99
CA ARG A 28 -17.36 42.80 -8.59
C ARG A 28 -16.05 42.10 -8.26
N ARG A 29 -15.12 42.89 -7.72
CA ARG A 29 -13.77 42.49 -7.32
C ARG A 29 -13.83 41.62 -6.06
N GLY A 30 -13.11 40.51 -6.07
CA GLY A 30 -12.83 39.69 -4.88
C GLY A 30 -11.87 38.56 -5.22
N GLY A 31 -10.61 38.66 -4.77
CA GLY A 31 -9.57 37.62 -4.69
C GLY A 31 -9.58 36.50 -5.75
N GLY A 32 -8.83 36.68 -6.83
CA GLY A 32 -8.62 35.61 -7.81
C GLY A 32 -7.86 34.40 -7.21
N PRO A 33 -8.26 33.15 -7.50
CA PRO A 33 -7.53 31.98 -7.06
C PRO A 33 -6.19 31.92 -7.80
N THR A 34 -5.11 31.69 -7.05
CA THR A 34 -3.78 31.47 -7.61
C THR A 34 -3.83 30.32 -8.61
N ARG A 35 -3.70 30.63 -9.90
CA ARG A 35 -3.86 29.70 -11.04
C ARG A 35 -2.95 28.47 -11.00
N GLY A 36 -1.92 28.44 -10.15
CA GLY A 36 -1.04 27.28 -9.97
C GLY A 36 -1.50 26.25 -8.93
N SER A 37 -2.33 26.64 -7.94
CA SER A 37 -2.62 25.77 -6.78
C SER A 37 -3.91 24.95 -6.91
N SER A 38 -4.85 25.40 -7.75
CA SER A 38 -6.08 24.67 -8.09
C SER A 38 -5.79 23.48 -8.99
N CYS A 39 -4.92 23.66 -10.00
CA CYS A 39 -4.58 22.63 -10.97
C CYS A 39 -3.88 21.43 -10.31
N CYS A 40 -2.79 21.65 -9.55
CA CYS A 40 -2.07 20.56 -8.88
C CYS A 40 -2.92 19.80 -7.86
N ARG A 41 -3.86 20.47 -7.16
CA ARG A 41 -4.82 19.80 -6.28
C ARG A 41 -5.80 18.94 -7.07
N CYS A 42 -6.38 19.48 -8.15
CA CYS A 42 -7.27 18.73 -9.05
C CYS A 42 -6.59 17.48 -9.62
N TRP A 43 -5.32 17.57 -10.04
CA TRP A 43 -4.55 16.44 -10.54
C TRP A 43 -4.29 15.35 -9.48
N ARG A 44 -4.01 15.74 -8.24
CA ARG A 44 -3.75 14.79 -7.14
C ARG A 44 -5.00 13.99 -6.79
N THR A 45 -6.12 14.68 -6.63
CA THR A 45 -7.44 14.07 -6.39
C THR A 45 -7.80 13.12 -7.54
N ARG A 46 -7.69 13.55 -8.80
CA ARG A 46 -8.00 12.70 -9.96
C ARG A 46 -7.22 11.39 -10.01
N ARG A 47 -5.94 11.38 -9.61
CA ARG A 47 -5.16 10.14 -9.55
C ARG A 47 -5.66 9.21 -8.46
N ALA A 48 -6.01 9.76 -7.29
CA ALA A 48 -6.59 8.98 -6.20
C ALA A 48 -7.95 8.38 -6.61
N ASP A 49 -8.81 9.19 -7.23
CA ASP A 49 -10.09 8.75 -7.80
C ASP A 49 -9.87 7.63 -8.84
N THR A 50 -8.87 7.77 -9.72
CA THR A 50 -8.55 6.75 -10.72
C THR A 50 -8.14 5.43 -10.07
N ARG A 51 -7.33 5.48 -9.00
CA ARG A 51 -6.96 4.27 -8.25
C ARG A 51 -8.19 3.59 -7.65
N GLU A 52 -9.09 4.35 -7.04
CA GLU A 52 -10.33 3.81 -6.48
C GLU A 52 -11.20 3.15 -7.55
N LEU A 53 -11.34 3.78 -8.72
CA LEU A 53 -12.07 3.20 -9.85
C LEU A 53 -11.46 1.88 -10.33
N VAL A 54 -10.14 1.77 -10.38
CA VAL A 54 -9.46 0.52 -10.75
C VAL A 54 -9.72 -0.58 -9.72
N LEU A 55 -9.64 -0.25 -8.42
CA LEU A 55 -9.92 -1.21 -7.36
C LEU A 55 -11.39 -1.66 -7.40
N LEU A 56 -12.34 -0.74 -7.53
CA LEU A 56 -13.76 -1.06 -7.66
C LEU A 56 -14.05 -1.92 -8.89
N LEU A 57 -13.42 -1.62 -10.03
CA LEU A 57 -13.54 -2.42 -11.24
C LEU A 57 -13.02 -3.84 -11.01
N LEU A 58 -11.85 -3.99 -10.37
CA LEU A 58 -11.25 -5.29 -10.07
C LEU A 58 -12.14 -6.12 -9.14
N GLU A 59 -12.66 -5.51 -8.08
CA GLU A 59 -13.55 -6.19 -7.12
C GLU A 59 -14.84 -6.65 -7.81
N ASN A 60 -15.46 -5.77 -8.60
CA ASN A 60 -16.69 -6.10 -9.32
C ASN A 60 -16.47 -7.14 -10.43
N ALA A 61 -15.35 -7.08 -11.17
CA ALA A 61 -15.05 -8.01 -12.24
C ALA A 61 -14.71 -9.41 -11.73
N THR A 62 -14.12 -9.51 -10.54
CA THR A 62 -13.72 -10.79 -9.94
C THR A 62 -14.80 -11.40 -9.05
N GLY A 63 -15.73 -10.58 -8.52
CA GLY A 63 -16.73 -11.02 -7.55
C GLY A 63 -16.13 -11.44 -6.21
N LEU A 64 -14.90 -11.01 -5.91
CA LEU A 64 -14.23 -11.31 -4.66
C LEU A 64 -14.95 -10.64 -3.49
N ALA A 65 -14.94 -11.30 -2.33
CA ALA A 65 -15.51 -10.73 -1.12
C ALA A 65 -14.69 -9.56 -0.56
N THR A 66 -13.41 -9.47 -0.93
CA THR A 66 -12.51 -8.38 -0.60
C THR A 66 -11.26 -8.46 -1.47
N LEU A 67 -10.67 -7.32 -1.81
CA LEU A 67 -9.35 -7.26 -2.45
C LEU A 67 -8.18 -7.53 -1.50
N PHE A 68 -8.44 -7.62 -0.20
CA PHE A 68 -7.39 -7.87 0.79
C PHE A 68 -6.84 -9.29 0.73
N ASP A 69 -7.65 -10.28 0.38
CA ASP A 69 -7.19 -11.66 0.21
C ASP A 69 -8.05 -12.36 -0.84
N ALA A 70 -7.43 -12.69 -1.97
CA ALA A 70 -8.09 -13.34 -3.09
C ALA A 70 -8.70 -14.72 -2.78
N ALA A 71 -8.32 -15.35 -1.66
CA ALA A 71 -8.87 -16.63 -1.22
C ALA A 71 -10.05 -16.49 -0.23
N LYS A 72 -10.34 -15.28 0.27
CA LYS A 72 -11.46 -15.07 1.19
C LYS A 72 -12.79 -15.06 0.44
N GLN A 73 -13.73 -15.86 0.95
CA GLN A 73 -15.11 -15.89 0.47
C GLN A 73 -16.04 -14.95 1.23
N ARG A 74 -15.56 -14.33 2.30
CA ARG A 74 -16.28 -13.36 3.14
C ARG A 74 -15.33 -12.26 3.58
N PRO A 75 -15.80 -11.03 3.80
CA PRO A 75 -14.98 -9.96 4.38
C PRO A 75 -14.47 -10.32 5.78
N TYR A 76 -13.44 -9.60 6.24
CA TYR A 76 -12.94 -9.74 7.61
C TYR A 76 -13.97 -9.25 8.63
N GLU A 77 -14.11 -9.99 9.74
CA GLU A 77 -15.01 -9.62 10.84
C GLU A 77 -14.31 -8.69 11.85
N THR A 78 -14.26 -7.39 11.56
CA THR A 78 -13.64 -6.39 12.45
C THR A 78 -14.62 -5.79 13.46
N GLY A 79 -15.92 -5.91 13.20
CA GLY A 79 -16.99 -5.35 14.04
C GLY A 79 -16.95 -5.71 15.54
N PRO A 80 -16.59 -6.94 15.95
CA PRO A 80 -16.46 -7.28 17.38
C PRO A 80 -15.45 -6.41 18.13
N VAL A 81 -14.36 -5.98 17.47
CA VAL A 81 -13.37 -5.08 18.07
C VAL A 81 -14.02 -3.76 18.44
N GLY A 82 -14.75 -3.15 17.50
CA GLY A 82 -15.46 -1.90 17.74
C GLY A 82 -16.46 -1.99 18.88
N LYS A 83 -17.22 -3.09 18.97
CA LYS A 83 -18.15 -3.32 20.09
C LYS A 83 -17.43 -3.45 21.43
N PHE A 84 -16.26 -4.08 21.46
CA PHE A 84 -15.48 -4.28 22.68
C PHE A 84 -14.84 -2.98 23.15
N VAL A 85 -14.11 -2.27 22.28
CA VAL A 85 -13.37 -1.05 22.65
C VAL A 85 -14.29 0.13 22.94
N ASN A 86 -15.55 0.09 22.47
CA ASN A 86 -16.53 1.11 22.79
C ASN A 86 -17.21 0.97 24.17
N ARG A 87 -16.99 -0.13 24.89
CA ARG A 87 -17.56 -0.32 26.23
C ARG A 87 -17.02 0.73 27.21
N VAL A 88 -17.88 1.23 28.10
CA VAL A 88 -17.52 2.29 29.06
C VAL A 88 -16.37 1.85 29.95
N GLU A 89 -16.41 0.62 30.44
CA GLU A 89 -15.35 0.04 31.29
C GLU A 89 -14.03 -0.13 30.54
N VAL A 90 -14.06 -0.47 29.25
CA VAL A 90 -12.85 -0.61 28.42
C VAL A 90 -12.25 0.76 28.13
N LYS A 91 -13.07 1.76 27.79
CA LYS A 91 -12.60 3.14 27.63
C LYS A 91 -11.98 3.69 28.91
N ALA A 92 -12.63 3.47 30.05
CA ALA A 92 -12.12 3.87 31.35
C ALA A 92 -10.77 3.20 31.66
N ALA A 93 -10.64 1.89 31.41
CA ALA A 93 -9.40 1.15 31.63
C ALA A 93 -8.25 1.60 30.73
N LEU A 94 -8.54 2.02 29.49
CA LEU A 94 -7.55 2.56 28.55
C LEU A 94 -7.26 4.06 28.76
N GLY A 95 -7.98 4.74 29.68
CA GLY A 95 -7.89 6.20 29.84
C GLY A 95 -8.45 6.98 28.65
N ALA A 96 -9.30 6.35 27.84
CA ALA A 96 -9.92 6.98 26.68
C ALA A 96 -11.14 7.82 27.10
N ARG A 97 -11.44 8.83 26.29
CA ARG A 97 -12.62 9.68 26.45
C ARG A 97 -13.90 8.87 26.30
N GLY A 98 -14.76 8.90 27.32
CA GLY A 98 -16.04 8.16 27.30
C GLY A 98 -17.05 8.69 26.29
N ASP A 99 -16.95 9.97 25.92
CA ASP A 99 -17.85 10.68 25.01
C ASP A 99 -17.49 10.54 23.52
N VAL A 100 -16.38 9.88 23.20
CA VAL A 100 -15.92 9.67 21.82
C VAL A 100 -16.18 8.23 21.41
N GLU A 101 -16.93 8.02 20.35
CA GLU A 101 -17.10 6.71 19.73
C GLU A 101 -15.83 6.33 18.97
N TRP A 102 -15.34 5.11 19.19
CA TRP A 102 -14.26 4.54 18.41
C TRP A 102 -14.84 4.02 17.08
N GLU A 103 -14.17 4.36 15.99
CA GLU A 103 -14.40 3.83 14.65
C GLU A 103 -13.07 3.24 14.12
N GLU A 104 -13.16 2.24 13.24
CA GLU A 104 -11.97 1.58 12.68
C GLU A 104 -11.18 2.52 11.74
N CYS A 105 -11.91 3.25 10.89
CA CYS A 105 -11.38 4.21 9.94
C CYS A 105 -12.26 5.47 9.96
N SER A 106 -11.63 6.65 9.83
CA SER A 106 -12.34 7.92 9.83
C SER A 106 -12.49 8.49 8.43
N ASP A 107 -13.73 8.60 7.95
CA ASP A 107 -14.06 9.15 6.63
C ASP A 107 -13.59 10.61 6.48
N ALA A 108 -13.68 11.40 7.56
CA ALA A 108 -13.22 12.79 7.57
C ALA A 108 -11.70 12.89 7.33
N VAL A 109 -10.91 12.01 7.96
CA VAL A 109 -9.46 11.94 7.74
C VAL A 109 -9.15 11.43 6.34
N GLY A 110 -9.88 10.41 5.87
CA GLY A 110 -9.79 9.89 4.51
C GLY A 110 -9.98 10.99 3.47
N ALA A 111 -11.08 11.76 3.57
CA ALA A 111 -11.37 12.87 2.69
C ALA A 111 -10.29 13.99 2.76
N ALA A 112 -9.82 14.32 3.96
CA ALA A 112 -8.79 15.34 4.14
C ALA A 112 -7.43 14.95 3.52
N MET A 113 -7.12 13.65 3.50
CA MET A 113 -5.86 13.10 2.98
C MET A 113 -5.98 12.48 1.58
N HIS A 114 -7.15 12.57 0.92
CA HIS A 114 -7.41 11.88 -0.34
C HIS A 114 -6.40 12.20 -1.44
N GLY A 115 -6.06 13.48 -1.59
CA GLY A 115 -5.05 13.92 -2.56
C GLY A 115 -3.60 13.47 -2.26
N ASP A 116 -3.37 12.81 -1.13
CA ASP A 116 -2.07 12.31 -0.72
C ASP A 116 -1.88 10.83 -1.08
N VAL A 117 -2.95 10.08 -1.34
CA VAL A 117 -2.94 8.63 -1.67
C VAL A 117 -1.97 8.32 -2.81
N MET A 118 -1.95 9.15 -3.85
CA MET A 118 -1.12 8.91 -5.05
C MET A 118 0.21 9.68 -5.05
N LYS A 119 0.63 10.24 -3.91
CA LYS A 119 1.97 10.81 -3.78
C LYS A 119 2.96 9.68 -3.52
N SER A 120 3.99 9.59 -4.37
CA SER A 120 5.04 8.59 -4.18
C SER A 120 5.85 8.85 -2.90
N VAL A 121 6.03 7.78 -2.11
CA VAL A 121 6.97 7.73 -0.98
C VAL A 121 8.29 7.07 -1.34
N LYS A 122 8.47 6.62 -2.60
CA LYS A 122 9.69 5.95 -3.08
C LYS A 122 10.98 6.71 -2.72
N PRO A 123 11.08 8.04 -2.88
CA PRO A 123 12.30 8.78 -2.50
C PRO A 123 12.63 8.72 -1.01
N LYS A 124 11.62 8.53 -0.14
CA LYS A 124 11.84 8.36 1.30
C LYS A 124 12.42 6.97 1.60
N VAL A 125 11.94 5.94 0.89
CA VAL A 125 12.51 4.58 0.98
C VAL A 125 13.97 4.59 0.51
N GLU A 126 14.26 5.20 -0.63
CA GLU A 126 15.64 5.39 -1.13
C GLU A 126 16.54 6.08 -0.10
N ALA A 127 16.00 7.06 0.64
CA ALA A 127 16.73 7.73 1.70
C ALA A 127 17.04 6.83 2.90
N LEU A 128 16.08 5.99 3.31
CA LEU A 128 16.27 5.02 4.40
C LEU A 128 17.32 3.97 4.04
N LEU A 129 17.33 3.49 2.80
CA LEU A 129 18.27 2.47 2.33
C LEU A 129 19.75 2.89 2.36
N ARG A 130 20.06 4.16 2.63
CA ARG A 130 21.45 4.63 2.81
C ARG A 130 22.05 4.30 4.19
N GLY A 131 21.24 3.92 5.17
CA GLY A 131 21.77 3.65 6.52
C GLY A 131 20.84 2.89 7.46
N THR A 132 19.62 2.58 7.03
CA THR A 132 18.60 1.93 7.86
C THR A 132 18.21 0.59 7.24
N ARG A 133 18.11 -0.46 8.06
CA ARG A 133 17.54 -1.73 7.61
C ARG A 133 16.05 -1.56 7.34
N VAL A 134 15.60 -2.03 6.19
CA VAL A 134 14.20 -1.98 5.75
C VAL A 134 13.71 -3.40 5.53
N LEU A 135 12.61 -3.75 6.19
CA LEU A 135 11.83 -4.95 5.92
C LEU A 135 10.58 -4.53 5.15
N LEU A 136 10.43 -4.99 3.92
CA LEU A 136 9.20 -4.92 3.15
C LEU A 136 8.59 -6.31 3.11
N TYR A 137 7.35 -6.47 3.55
CA TYR A 137 6.70 -7.75 3.58
C TYR A 137 5.28 -7.67 3.01
N GLN A 138 4.88 -8.69 2.25
CA GLN A 138 3.56 -8.77 1.62
C GLN A 138 2.96 -10.16 1.77
N GLY A 139 1.63 -10.22 1.88
CA GLY A 139 0.89 -11.47 1.73
C GLY A 139 0.76 -11.82 0.26
N ILE A 140 1.01 -13.08 -0.11
CA ILE A 140 0.92 -13.52 -1.52
C ILE A 140 -0.48 -13.36 -2.13
N ARG A 141 -1.53 -13.24 -1.30
CA ARG A 141 -2.93 -13.16 -1.74
C ARG A 141 -3.48 -11.72 -1.75
N ASP A 142 -2.68 -10.72 -1.38
CA ASP A 142 -3.12 -9.32 -1.41
C ASP A 142 -3.21 -8.81 -2.86
N LEU A 143 -4.38 -8.31 -3.26
CA LEU A 143 -4.60 -7.71 -4.58
C LEU A 143 -4.60 -6.18 -4.55
N ARG A 144 -4.64 -5.56 -3.37
CA ARG A 144 -4.69 -4.10 -3.22
C ARG A 144 -3.29 -3.50 -3.27
N ASP A 145 -2.40 -3.96 -2.40
CA ASP A 145 -1.02 -3.46 -2.27
C ASP A 145 0.00 -4.62 -2.26
N GLY A 146 -0.30 -5.68 -3.01
CA GLY A 146 0.41 -6.95 -2.96
C GLY A 146 1.78 -7.03 -3.63
N VAL A 147 2.22 -8.28 -3.82
CA VAL A 147 3.58 -8.63 -4.26
C VAL A 147 3.94 -7.99 -5.60
N VAL A 148 3.06 -8.12 -6.60
CA VAL A 148 3.36 -7.68 -7.98
C VAL A 148 3.55 -6.16 -8.05
N SER A 149 2.65 -5.39 -7.44
CA SER A 149 2.77 -3.92 -7.41
C SER A 149 3.98 -3.48 -6.60
N THR A 150 4.27 -4.17 -5.49
CA THR A 150 5.44 -3.90 -4.65
C THR A 150 6.75 -4.13 -5.39
N GLU A 151 6.91 -5.30 -6.02
CA GLU A 151 8.10 -5.62 -6.81
C GLU A 151 8.28 -4.66 -8.00
N ALA A 152 7.18 -4.21 -8.62
CA ALA A 152 7.24 -3.28 -9.74
C ALA A 152 7.92 -1.96 -9.35
N TRP A 153 7.52 -1.32 -8.25
CA TRP A 153 8.14 -0.06 -7.84
C TRP A 153 9.54 -0.27 -7.23
N MET A 154 9.79 -1.42 -6.60
CA MET A 154 11.12 -1.76 -6.07
C MET A 154 12.18 -1.82 -7.17
N ARG A 155 11.83 -2.33 -8.37
CA ARG A 155 12.72 -2.35 -9.55
C ARG A 155 13.10 -0.95 -10.05
N GLU A 156 12.39 0.09 -9.62
CA GLU A 156 12.65 1.47 -9.98
C GLU A 156 13.32 2.30 -8.87
N LEU A 157 13.77 1.64 -7.80
CA LEU A 157 14.47 2.31 -6.70
C LEU A 157 15.80 2.91 -7.16
N LYS A 158 16.05 4.17 -6.82
CA LYS A 158 17.37 4.79 -6.97
C LYS A 158 18.19 4.53 -5.73
N TRP A 159 18.83 3.37 -5.70
CA TRP A 159 19.68 2.92 -4.61
C TRP A 159 20.84 2.08 -5.15
N ASP A 160 22.05 2.34 -4.68
CA ASP A 160 23.29 1.73 -5.21
C ASP A 160 23.30 0.19 -5.13
N GLY A 161 22.62 -0.38 -4.12
CA GLY A 161 22.52 -1.83 -3.97
C GLY A 161 21.39 -2.49 -4.76
N LEU A 162 20.61 -1.75 -5.57
CA LEU A 162 19.47 -2.31 -6.30
C LEU A 162 19.90 -3.44 -7.24
N ALA A 163 20.98 -3.28 -7.99
CA ALA A 163 21.44 -4.31 -8.92
C ALA A 163 21.77 -5.62 -8.18
N VAL A 164 22.47 -5.53 -7.04
CA VAL A 164 22.79 -6.69 -6.20
C VAL A 164 21.53 -7.28 -5.57
N PHE A 165 20.57 -6.45 -5.20
CA PHE A 165 19.28 -6.94 -4.68
C PHE A 165 18.48 -7.71 -5.72
N LEU A 166 18.39 -7.19 -6.95
CA LEU A 166 17.65 -7.85 -8.03
C LEU A 166 18.29 -9.17 -8.48
N ASP A 167 19.61 -9.28 -8.37
CA ASP A 167 20.37 -10.51 -8.65
C ASP A 167 20.41 -11.48 -7.45
N ALA A 168 20.01 -11.03 -6.26
CA ALA A 168 20.04 -11.87 -5.07
C ALA A 168 19.03 -13.02 -5.17
N ASP A 169 19.49 -14.22 -4.84
CA ASP A 169 18.66 -15.42 -4.77
C ASP A 169 17.46 -15.23 -3.83
N CYS A 170 16.33 -15.79 -4.24
CA CYS A 170 15.13 -15.84 -3.44
C CYS A 170 15.13 -17.11 -2.57
N ALA A 171 15.39 -16.96 -1.27
CA ALA A 171 15.45 -18.07 -0.34
C ALA A 171 14.05 -18.53 0.05
N MET A 172 13.77 -19.82 -0.10
CA MET A 172 12.56 -20.42 0.49
C MET A 172 12.65 -20.36 2.01
N TRP A 173 11.63 -19.80 2.64
CA TRP A 173 11.57 -19.62 4.08
C TRP A 173 10.57 -20.61 4.69
N ARG A 174 11.05 -21.36 5.68
CA ARG A 174 10.30 -22.40 6.38
C ARG A 174 10.33 -22.18 7.88
N ILE A 175 9.25 -22.58 8.55
CA ILE A 175 9.15 -22.64 10.00
C ILE A 175 8.91 -24.09 10.36
N GLY A 176 9.95 -24.76 10.87
CA GLY A 176 9.96 -26.23 10.93
C GLY A 176 9.86 -26.82 9.52
N GLU A 177 8.85 -27.64 9.29
CA GLU A 177 8.59 -28.27 7.99
C GLU A 177 7.67 -27.43 7.08
N GLU A 178 6.96 -26.45 7.64
CA GLU A 178 5.98 -25.65 6.91
C GLU A 178 6.65 -24.58 6.04
N LEU A 179 6.18 -24.45 4.80
CA LEU A 179 6.62 -23.38 3.90
C LEU A 179 5.90 -22.08 4.24
N ALA A 180 6.61 -21.17 4.91
CA ALA A 180 6.07 -19.89 5.37
C ALA A 180 6.10 -18.81 4.28
N GLY A 181 7.01 -18.95 3.30
CA GLY A 181 7.10 -18.00 2.19
C GLY A 181 8.48 -17.96 1.55
N TYR A 182 8.88 -16.78 1.09
CA TYR A 182 10.22 -16.57 0.53
C TYR A 182 10.82 -15.22 0.93
N VAL A 183 12.14 -15.15 0.93
CA VAL A 183 12.93 -13.98 1.32
C VAL A 183 13.96 -13.66 0.24
N GLN A 184 13.93 -12.45 -0.30
CA GLN A 184 14.99 -11.89 -1.11
C GLN A 184 15.65 -10.74 -0.34
N ARG A 185 16.98 -10.71 -0.27
CA ARG A 185 17.68 -9.71 0.53
C ARG A 185 19.04 -9.34 -0.05
N SER A 186 19.39 -8.06 0.10
CA SER A 186 20.74 -7.57 -0.15
C SER A 186 20.96 -6.28 0.64
N GLY A 187 22.12 -6.18 1.29
CA GLY A 187 22.48 -5.04 2.12
C GLY A 187 21.38 -4.69 3.16
N PRO A 188 20.83 -3.46 3.16
CA PRO A 188 19.82 -3.03 4.10
C PRO A 188 18.38 -3.45 3.73
N LEU A 189 18.12 -3.98 2.53
CA LEU A 189 16.76 -4.31 2.09
C LEU A 189 16.48 -5.81 2.21
N SER A 190 15.38 -6.15 2.88
CA SER A 190 14.80 -7.49 2.91
C SER A 190 13.36 -7.42 2.40
N HIS A 191 13.04 -8.18 1.36
CA HIS A 191 11.70 -8.38 0.84
C HIS A 191 11.22 -9.78 1.20
N VAL A 192 10.06 -9.86 1.85
CA VAL A 192 9.47 -11.12 2.31
C VAL A 192 8.08 -11.26 1.73
N VAL A 193 7.79 -12.43 1.15
CA VAL A 193 6.44 -12.78 0.75
C VAL A 193 5.97 -13.92 1.63
N VAL A 194 4.86 -13.69 2.33
CA VAL A 194 4.28 -14.64 3.28
C VAL A 194 3.17 -15.41 2.61
N TYR A 195 3.26 -16.74 2.68
CA TYR A 195 2.25 -17.64 2.14
C TYR A 195 1.07 -17.75 3.09
N GLY A 196 -0.10 -18.08 2.53
CA GLY A 196 -1.33 -18.22 3.32
C GLY A 196 -1.95 -16.89 3.77
N ALA A 197 -1.38 -15.75 3.39
CA ALA A 197 -1.77 -14.43 3.87
C ALA A 197 -2.14 -13.44 2.74
N GLY A 198 -3.08 -12.54 3.05
CA GLY A 198 -3.39 -11.36 2.25
C GLY A 198 -2.87 -10.06 2.88
N HIS A 199 -3.64 -8.98 2.75
CA HIS A 199 -3.31 -7.62 3.18
C HIS A 199 -3.14 -7.50 4.69
N LEU A 200 -3.94 -8.25 5.46
CA LEU A 200 -3.87 -8.29 6.93
C LEU A 200 -3.07 -9.49 7.40
N LEU A 201 -1.77 -9.51 7.05
CA LEU A 201 -0.91 -10.67 7.29
C LEU A 201 -0.97 -11.25 8.71
N PRO A 202 -0.94 -10.46 9.81
CA PRO A 202 -1.02 -11.03 11.16
C PRO A 202 -2.34 -11.73 11.45
N ALA A 203 -3.44 -11.30 10.81
CA ALA A 203 -4.75 -11.93 10.96
C ALA A 203 -4.84 -13.24 10.17
N ASP A 204 -4.19 -13.33 9.01
CA ASP A 204 -4.24 -14.51 8.16
C ASP A 204 -3.17 -15.56 8.51
N ASN A 205 -1.96 -15.14 8.85
CA ASN A 205 -0.85 -16.02 9.23
C ASN A 205 0.00 -15.41 10.36
N GLY A 206 -0.59 -15.33 11.56
CA GLY A 206 0.04 -14.75 12.74
C GLY A 206 1.34 -15.45 13.16
N HIS A 207 1.43 -16.77 13.00
CA HIS A 207 2.63 -17.54 13.34
C HIS A 207 3.82 -17.15 12.44
N ALA A 208 3.62 -17.11 11.13
CA ALA A 208 4.66 -16.70 10.20
C ALA A 208 5.10 -15.25 10.47
N VAL A 209 4.15 -14.33 10.62
CA VAL A 209 4.47 -12.91 10.88
C VAL A 209 5.26 -12.75 12.19
N GLN A 210 4.89 -13.48 13.24
CA GLN A 210 5.60 -13.43 14.51
C GLN A 210 7.06 -13.89 14.37
N GLU A 211 7.32 -15.02 13.72
CA GLU A 211 8.69 -15.51 13.52
C GLU A 211 9.49 -14.58 12.58
N MET A 212 8.88 -14.05 11.52
CA MET A 212 9.51 -13.06 10.65
C MET A 212 9.96 -11.81 11.42
N VAL A 213 9.06 -11.22 12.20
CA VAL A 213 9.36 -9.99 12.97
C VAL A 213 10.43 -10.27 14.02
N LYS A 214 10.29 -11.38 14.77
CA LYS A 214 11.25 -11.80 15.79
C LYS A 214 12.64 -12.00 15.19
N ASP A 215 12.76 -12.78 14.11
CA ASP A 215 14.05 -13.05 13.49
C ASP A 215 14.65 -11.79 12.84
N TRP A 216 13.83 -10.93 12.24
CA TRP A 216 14.30 -9.66 11.68
C TRP A 216 14.83 -8.70 12.76
N VAL A 217 14.14 -8.58 13.89
CA VAL A 217 14.57 -7.77 15.04
C VAL A 217 15.84 -8.33 15.66
N LEU A 218 15.84 -9.64 15.95
CA LEU A 218 16.96 -10.33 16.59
C LEU A 218 18.14 -10.59 15.64
N GLN A 219 17.97 -10.33 14.34
CA GLN A 219 18.96 -10.61 13.30
C GLN A 219 19.36 -12.11 13.30
N ALA A 220 18.36 -12.98 13.35
CA ALA A 220 18.50 -14.44 13.36
C ALA A 220 18.12 -15.06 12.02
N GLY A 221 18.51 -16.33 11.81
CA GLY A 221 18.12 -17.13 10.64
C GLY A 221 18.43 -16.44 9.30
N LEU A 222 17.43 -16.43 8.42
CA LEU A 222 17.50 -15.79 7.09
C LEU A 222 17.62 -14.25 7.17
N PHE A 223 17.44 -13.65 8.35
CA PHE A 223 17.51 -12.20 8.57
C PHE A 223 18.81 -11.76 9.26
N GLY A 224 19.73 -12.69 9.53
CA GLY A 224 21.01 -12.36 10.19
C GLY A 224 22.06 -11.71 9.29
N ARG A 225 22.97 -10.94 9.91
CA ARG A 225 24.05 -10.18 9.23
C ARG A 225 25.01 -11.05 8.39
N HIS A 226 25.12 -12.34 8.71
CA HIS A 226 26.02 -13.30 8.08
C HIS A 226 25.31 -14.49 7.43
N GLY A 227 24.00 -14.40 7.17
CA GLY A 227 23.25 -15.43 6.46
C GLY A 227 23.66 -15.55 4.99
N GLY A 228 24.89 -16.01 4.74
CA GLY A 228 25.27 -16.57 3.45
C GLY A 228 24.43 -17.83 3.24
N MET A 229 23.73 -17.88 2.13
CA MET A 229 23.03 -19.07 1.66
C MET A 229 24.06 -20.21 1.62
N LYS A 230 23.94 -21.23 2.47
CA LYS A 230 24.65 -22.48 2.21
C LYS A 230 24.03 -23.05 0.94
N ARG A 231 24.80 -23.10 -0.14
CA ARG A 231 24.43 -23.81 -1.35
C ARG A 231 24.07 -25.25 -0.96
N ALA A 232 22.84 -25.66 -1.25
CA ALA A 232 22.53 -27.09 -1.27
C ALA A 232 23.38 -27.70 -2.39
N GLY A 233 24.26 -28.64 -2.01
CA GLY A 233 25.03 -29.47 -2.93
C GLY A 233 24.21 -30.65 -3.43
#